data_AF-A0AAU6VP37-F1
#
_entry.id   AF-A0AAU6VP37-F1
#
_cell.length_a   1.000
_cell.length_b   1.000
_cell.length_c   1.000
_cell.angle_alpha   90.00
_cell.angle_beta   90.00
_cell.angle_gamma   90.00
#
_symmetry.space_group_name_H-M   'P 1'
#
loop_
_entity.id
_entity.type
_entity.pdbx_description
1 polymer ?
#
loop_
_entity_poly.entity_id
_entity_poly.type
_entity_poly.pdbx_seq_one_letter_code
_entity_poly.pdbx_strand_id
1 'polypeptide(L)'
;MQDLANYILAIEGRTSSTELLESVQIHTTDDEGLWQYHFADGAIIEKQQELEQEPSQSNIGELCEDNWTRYRVLKGNDISPKQKAFSNLCQRAFWLKMRQACQEPA
;
A
#
# COMPACT_ATOMS: atom_id res chain seq x y z
N MET A 1 -2.74 5.13 -18.33
CA MET A 1 -1.93 4.41 -17.33
C MET A 1 -2.29 4.92 -15.94
N GLN A 2 -2.90 4.07 -15.13
CA GLN A 2 -3.22 4.34 -13.73
C GLN A 2 -2.00 4.07 -12.85
N ASP A 3 -1.86 4.82 -11.77
CA ASP A 3 -0.74 4.69 -10.84
C ASP A 3 -1.11 3.76 -9.69
N LEU A 4 -0.26 2.77 -9.38
CA LEU A 4 -0.44 1.93 -8.19
C LEU A 4 -0.55 2.77 -6.90
N ALA A 5 0.08 3.95 -6.87
CA ALA A 5 -0.02 4.89 -5.76
C ALA A 5 -1.47 5.26 -5.41
N ASN A 6 -2.35 5.43 -6.40
CA ASN A 6 -3.74 5.82 -6.16
C ASN A 6 -4.52 4.74 -5.40
N TYR A 7 -4.29 3.48 -5.75
CA TYR A 7 -4.89 2.36 -5.04
C TYR A 7 -4.35 2.21 -3.62
N ILE A 8 -3.04 2.40 -3.42
CA ILE A 8 -2.43 2.36 -2.08
C ILE A 8 -3.00 3.48 -1.19
N LEU A 9 -3.19 4.68 -1.74
CA LEU A 9 -3.84 5.79 -1.01
C LEU A 9 -5.26 5.43 -0.56
N ALA A 10 -6.07 4.83 -1.44
CA ALA A 10 -7.41 4.38 -1.08
C ALA A 10 -7.39 3.29 0.01
N ILE A 11 -6.46 2.34 -0.07
CA ILE A 11 -6.27 1.29 0.96
C ILE A 11 -5.92 1.92 2.32
N GLU A 12 -5.16 3.02 2.33
CA GLU A 12 -4.82 3.78 3.55
C GLU A 12 -5.92 4.77 3.98
N GLY A 13 -7.08 4.79 3.34
CA GLY A 13 -8.18 5.72 3.66
C GLY A 13 -7.89 7.17 3.31
N ARG A 14 -6.90 7.44 2.44
CA ARG A 14 -6.56 8.77 1.95
C ARG A 14 -7.32 9.09 0.65
N THR A 15 -7.40 10.37 0.32
CA THR A 15 -7.98 10.82 -0.95
C THR A 15 -7.24 10.19 -2.13
N SER A 16 -7.99 9.55 -3.02
CA SER A 16 -7.49 8.94 -4.25
C SER A 16 -8.51 9.06 -5.37
N SER A 17 -8.09 8.83 -6.61
CA SER A 17 -8.97 8.83 -7.78
C SER A 17 -9.75 7.52 -7.96
N THR A 18 -9.56 6.54 -7.08
CA THR A 18 -10.10 5.18 -7.20
C THR A 18 -10.91 4.84 -5.96
N GLU A 19 -12.12 4.32 -6.13
CA GLU A 19 -12.99 3.94 -5.02
C GLU A 19 -12.74 2.49 -4.61
N LEU A 20 -12.44 2.28 -3.32
CA LEU A 20 -12.33 0.95 -2.71
C LEU A 20 -13.74 0.44 -2.39
N LEU A 21 -14.12 -0.70 -2.97
CA LEU A 21 -15.42 -1.32 -2.73
C LEU A 21 -15.40 -2.33 -1.58
N GLU A 22 -14.35 -3.15 -1.52
CA GLU A 22 -14.28 -4.27 -0.59
C GLU A 22 -12.83 -4.58 -0.23
N SER A 23 -12.62 -4.99 1.02
CA SER A 23 -11.37 -5.58 1.49
C SER A 23 -11.63 -6.96 2.05
N VAL A 24 -10.91 -7.97 1.55
CA VAL A 24 -10.99 -9.36 1.99
C VAL A 24 -9.67 -9.76 2.62
N GLN A 25 -9.70 -10.26 3.85
CA GLN A 25 -8.53 -10.89 4.47
C GLN A 25 -8.41 -12.32 3.94
N ILE A 26 -7.35 -12.59 3.19
CA ILE A 26 -7.15 -13.89 2.52
C ILE A 26 -6.46 -14.87 3.45
N HIS A 27 -5.43 -14.39 4.16
CA HIS A 27 -4.63 -15.22 5.04
C HIS A 27 -3.98 -14.36 6.12
N THR A 28 -3.82 -14.93 7.32
CA THR A 28 -3.05 -14.30 8.39
C THR A 28 -2.38 -15.37 9.21
N THR A 29 -1.09 -15.18 9.40
CA THR A 29 -0.25 -15.91 10.34
C THR A 29 0.09 -14.97 11.50
N ASP A 30 0.82 -15.51 12.47
CA ASP A 30 1.30 -14.77 13.63
C ASP A 30 2.25 -13.62 13.26
N ASP A 31 2.92 -13.69 12.10
CA ASP A 31 3.94 -12.70 11.67
C ASP A 31 3.55 -11.93 10.40
N GLU A 32 2.51 -12.37 9.67
CA GLU A 32 2.18 -11.82 8.34
C GLU A 32 0.68 -11.85 8.06
N GLY A 33 0.18 -10.76 7.48
CA GLY A 33 -1.17 -10.69 6.94
C GLY A 33 -1.20 -10.47 5.43
N LEU A 34 -2.21 -11.07 4.79
CA LEU A 34 -2.50 -10.97 3.37
C LEU A 34 -3.95 -10.53 3.15
N TRP A 35 -4.12 -9.44 2.42
CA TRP A 35 -5.43 -8.87 2.08
C TRP A 35 -5.55 -8.65 0.58
N GLN A 36 -6.79 -8.73 0.09
CA GLN A 36 -7.17 -8.42 -1.27
C GLN A 36 -8.18 -7.29 -1.27
N TYR A 37 -7.95 -6.29 -2.11
CA TYR A 37 -8.75 -5.07 -2.20
C TYR A 37 -9.36 -4.96 -3.59
N HIS A 38 -10.69 -4.81 -3.64
CA HIS A 38 -11.47 -4.70 -4.87
C HIS A 38 -11.90 -3.26 -5.09
N PHE A 39 -11.68 -2.76 -6.30
CA PHE A 39 -11.94 -1.37 -6.66
C PHE A 39 -13.07 -1.25 -7.68
N ALA A 40 -13.73 -0.08 -7.71
CA ALA A 40 -14.86 0.20 -8.60
C ALA A 40 -14.50 0.14 -10.09
N ASP A 41 -13.23 0.37 -10.43
CA ASP A 41 -12.71 0.26 -11.79
C ASP A 41 -12.39 -1.20 -12.20
N GLY A 42 -12.67 -2.17 -11.33
CA GLY A 42 -12.44 -3.58 -11.55
C GLY A 42 -11.01 -4.04 -11.26
N ALA A 43 -10.14 -3.16 -10.74
CA ALA A 43 -8.81 -3.53 -10.28
C ALA A 43 -8.88 -4.38 -9.00
N ILE A 44 -7.88 -5.26 -8.87
CA ILE A 44 -7.69 -6.07 -7.66
C ILE A 44 -6.24 -5.91 -7.22
N ILE A 45 -6.04 -5.42 -6.00
CA ILE A 45 -4.72 -5.23 -5.39
C ILE A 45 -4.59 -6.15 -4.18
N GLU A 46 -3.48 -6.87 -4.12
CA GLU A 46 -3.07 -7.65 -2.96
C GLU A 46 -2.10 -6.83 -2.11
N LYS A 47 -2.29 -6.84 -0.79
CA LYS A 47 -1.36 -6.31 0.20
C LYS A 47 -0.87 -7.46 1.07
N GLN A 48 0.45 -7.58 1.17
CA GLN A 48 1.13 -8.42 2.14
C GLN A 48 1.84 -7.49 3.12
N GLN A 49 1.71 -7.72 4.42
CA GLN A 49 2.35 -6.91 5.44
C GLN A 49 2.80 -7.78 6.59
N GLU A 50 3.97 -7.49 7.12
CA GLU A 50 4.35 -8.03 8.42
C GLU A 50 3.42 -7.48 9.52
N LEU A 51 3.10 -8.35 10.46
CA LEU A 51 2.32 -8.05 11.66
C LEU A 51 3.29 -8.14 12.82
N GLU A 52 4.03 -7.06 13.10
CA GLU A 52 4.89 -7.03 14.29
C GLU A 52 4.07 -7.30 15.56
N GLN A 53 4.57 -8.21 16.40
CA GLN A 53 3.86 -8.67 17.59
C GLN A 53 3.98 -7.73 18.79
N GLU A 54 4.90 -6.77 18.78
CA GLU A 54 5.05 -5.75 19.82
C GLU A 54 5.65 -4.51 19.18
N PRO A 55 5.21 -3.29 19.51
CA PRO A 55 6.00 -2.11 19.17
C PRO A 55 7.36 -2.29 19.84
N SER A 56 8.41 -2.50 19.05
CA SER A 56 9.77 -2.36 19.56
C SER A 56 9.79 -1.02 20.29
N GLN A 57 10.11 -1.02 21.58
CA GLN A 57 10.12 0.18 22.41
C GLN A 57 10.89 1.23 21.65
N SER A 58 10.16 2.17 21.03
CA SER A 58 10.75 3.04 20.04
C SER A 58 11.84 3.80 20.76
N ASN A 59 13.10 3.47 20.46
CA ASN A 59 14.19 4.32 20.87
C ASN A 59 13.81 5.68 20.29
N ILE A 60 13.70 6.69 21.14
CA ILE A 60 13.09 8.01 20.88
C ILE A 60 13.87 8.80 19.78
N GLY A 61 14.75 8.13 19.02
CA GLY A 61 15.47 8.64 17.85
C GLY A 61 15.30 7.86 16.53
N GLU A 62 14.59 6.72 16.48
CA GLU A 62 14.31 6.04 15.20
C GLU A 62 12.99 6.55 14.61
N LEU A 63 13.10 7.49 13.68
CA LEU A 63 11.95 8.19 13.07
C LEU A 63 11.18 7.33 12.04
N CYS A 64 11.69 6.15 11.69
CA CYS A 64 11.15 5.29 10.63
C CYS A 64 11.01 3.86 11.14
N GLU A 65 9.84 3.54 11.69
CA GLU A 65 9.44 2.19 12.10
C GLU A 65 9.52 1.21 10.92
N ASP A 66 10.21 0.09 11.15
CA ASP A 66 10.26 -1.03 10.22
C ASP A 66 8.84 -1.57 10.04
N ASN A 67 8.46 -1.75 8.77
CA ASN A 67 7.13 -2.22 8.43
C ASN A 67 7.14 -2.72 6.99
N TRP A 68 7.65 -3.93 6.80
CA TRP A 68 7.69 -4.56 5.50
C TRP A 68 6.27 -4.71 4.94
N THR A 69 6.04 -4.06 3.81
CA THR A 69 4.77 -4.09 3.10
C THR A 69 5.01 -4.27 1.62
N ARG A 70 4.24 -5.15 0.98
CA ARG A 70 4.22 -5.34 -0.46
C ARG A 70 2.82 -5.21 -1.02
N TYR A 71 2.71 -4.46 -2.12
CA TYR A 71 1.49 -4.35 -2.92
C TYR A 71 1.72 -4.98 -4.29
N ARG A 72 0.73 -5.73 -4.77
CA ARG A 72 0.75 -6.40 -6.08
C ARG A 72 -0.58 -6.26 -6.81
N VAL A 73 -0.52 -5.91 -8.09
CA VAL A 73 -1.70 -5.89 -8.97
C VAL A 73 -2.03 -7.33 -9.37
N LEU A 74 -3.18 -7.84 -8.93
CA LEU A 74 -3.71 -9.15 -9.36
C LEU A 74 -4.56 -9.01 -10.63
N LYS A 75 -5.31 -7.90 -10.75
CA LYS A 75 -6.14 -7.59 -11.92
C LYS A 75 -6.08 -6.09 -12.23
N GLY A 76 -5.95 -5.75 -13.51
CA GLY A 76 -5.87 -4.38 -14.02
C GLY A 76 -4.72 -4.22 -15.00
N ASN A 77 -5.05 -4.02 -16.28
CA ASN A 77 -4.05 -4.04 -17.36
C ASN A 77 -3.20 -2.78 -17.42
N ASP A 78 -3.74 -1.62 -17.08
CA ASP A 78 -3.08 -0.33 -17.25
C ASP A 78 -2.57 0.29 -15.94
N ILE A 79 -2.36 -0.52 -14.90
CA ILE A 79 -1.81 -0.08 -13.60
C ILE A 79 -0.29 -0.26 -13.58
N SER A 80 0.46 0.79 -13.20
CA SER A 80 1.91 0.77 -13.07
C SER A 80 2.40 1.49 -11.80
N PRO A 81 3.43 0.98 -11.10
CA PRO A 81 4.06 -0.33 -11.31
C PRO A 81 3.12 -1.49 -10.97
N LYS A 82 3.40 -2.71 -11.48
CA LYS A 82 2.60 -3.92 -11.15
C LYS A 82 2.82 -4.43 -9.72
N GLN A 83 3.92 -4.03 -9.10
CA GLN A 83 4.22 -4.34 -7.71
C GLN A 83 5.12 -3.27 -7.10
N LYS A 84 5.00 -3.06 -5.79
CA LYS A 84 5.89 -2.21 -5.02
C LYS A 84 6.01 -2.75 -3.59
N ALA A 85 7.24 -2.89 -3.12
CA ALA A 85 7.54 -3.25 -1.73
C ALA A 85 8.26 -2.09 -1.02
N PHE A 86 8.09 -2.04 0.29
CA PHE A 86 8.66 -1.06 1.20
C PHE A 86 9.17 -1.80 2.42
N SER A 87 10.36 -1.44 2.91
CA SER A 87 10.91 -2.02 4.14
C SER A 87 10.40 -1.29 5.39
N ASN A 88 9.96 -0.04 5.26
CA ASN A 88 9.49 0.77 6.39
C ASN A 88 8.44 1.80 5.97
N LEU A 89 7.79 2.40 6.97
CA LEU A 89 6.72 3.38 6.78
C LEU A 89 7.19 4.63 6.03
N CYS A 90 8.41 5.10 6.28
CA CYS A 90 8.98 6.29 5.64
C CYS A 90 9.18 6.10 4.14
N GLN A 91 9.70 4.95 3.69
CA GLN A 91 9.87 4.65 2.27
C GLN A 91 8.52 4.64 1.54
N ARG A 92 7.48 4.08 2.19
CA ARG A 92 6.10 4.09 1.67
C ARG A 92 5.57 5.50 1.53
N ALA A 93 5.63 6.29 2.60
CA ALA A 93 5.16 7.67 2.62
C ALA A 93 5.91 8.56 1.60
N PHE A 94 7.23 8.45 1.53
CA PHE A 94 8.05 9.19 0.58
C PHE A 94 7.69 8.85 -0.87
N TRP A 95 7.56 7.56 -1.17
CA TRP A 95 7.19 7.13 -2.52
C TRP A 95 5.81 7.65 -2.91
N LEU A 96 4.80 7.54 -2.03
CA LEU A 96 3.46 8.07 -2.30
C LEU A 96 3.49 9.58 -2.57
N LYS A 97 4.23 10.35 -1.77
CA LYS A 97 4.40 11.80 -1.96
C LYS A 97 5.04 12.12 -3.32
N MET A 98 6.08 11.38 -3.70
CA MET A 98 6.75 11.57 -5.00
C MET A 98 5.80 11.27 -6.16
N ARG A 99 4.96 10.23 -6.06
CA ARG A 99 4.00 9.87 -7.10
C ARG A 99 2.88 10.91 -7.25
N GLN A 100 2.38 11.46 -6.14
CA GLN A 100 1.40 12.54 -6.17
C GLN A 100 1.97 13.82 -6.80
N ALA A 101 3.19 14.22 -6.45
CA ALA A 101 3.82 15.41 -7.00
C ALA A 101 4.07 15.32 -8.52
N CYS A 102 4.29 14.12 -9.07
CA CYS A 102 4.40 13.91 -10.51
C CYS A 102 3.04 13.90 -11.26
N GLN A 103 1.91 13.96 -10.54
CA GLN A 103 0.56 13.92 -11.11
C GLN A 103 -0.14 15.30 -11.12
N GLU A 104 0.44 16.33 -10.52
CA GLU A 104 -0.10 17.70 -10.59
C GLU A 104 0.10 18.28 -12.00
N PRO A 105 -0.97 18.73 -12.69
CA PRO A 105 -0.82 19.48 -13.93
C PRO A 105 -0.21 20.86 -13.62
N ALA A 106 0.76 21.28 -14.44
CA ALA A 106 1.31 22.62 -14.45
C ALA A 106 0.27 23.68 -14.84
#